data_AF-A0A964IAZ9-F1
#
_entry.id   AF-A0A964IAZ9-F1
#
_cell.length_a   1.000
_cell.length_b   1.000
_cell.length_c   1.000
_cell.angle_alpha   90.00
_cell.angle_beta   90.00
_cell.angle_gamma   90.00
#
_symmetry.space_group_name_H-M   'P 1'
#
loop_
_entity.id
_entity.type
_entity.pdbx_description
1 polymer ?
#
loop_
_entity_poly.entity_id
_entity_poly.type
_entity_poly.pdbx_seq_one_letter_code
_entity_poly.pdbx_strand_id
1 'polypeptide(L)'
;MRTTVMFDAALMRHAKARSAERGESLKALLSRALASELALPQAAPGRIRARLPLFGAASGPAVAVTHANLEQALADADAEGIGLRSQQSIGRARARR
;
A
#
# COMPACT_ATOMS: atom_id res chain seq x y z
N MET A 1 -7.35 3.56 19.57
CA MET A 1 -7.31 3.73 21.03
C MET A 1 -7.01 5.19 21.35
N ARG A 2 -7.67 5.80 22.35
CA ARG A 2 -7.44 7.19 22.77
C ARG A 2 -6.66 7.17 24.08
N THR A 3 -5.52 7.85 24.11
CA THR A 3 -4.65 7.92 25.30
C THR A 3 -4.50 9.38 25.70
N THR A 4 -4.72 9.66 26.99
CA THR A 4 -4.47 10.98 27.58
C THR A 4 -3.11 10.95 28.25
N VAL A 5 -2.26 11.91 27.90
CA VAL A 5 -0.90 12.06 28.46
C VAL A 5 -0.73 13.49 28.97
N MET A 6 -0.01 13.63 30.07
CA MET A 6 0.31 14.95 30.64
C MET A 6 1.68 15.38 30.16
N PHE A 7 1.80 16.62 29.71
CA PHE A 7 3.05 17.22 29.29
C PHE A 7 3.32 18.46 30.13
N ASP A 8 4.60 18.73 30.38
CA ASP A 8 5.01 20.01 30.91
C ASP A 8 4.60 21.16 29.97
N ALA A 9 4.26 22.32 30.55
CA ALA A 9 3.78 23.47 29.79
C ALA A 9 4.83 24.03 28.83
N ALA A 10 6.11 24.01 29.21
CA ALA A 10 7.20 24.42 28.34
C ALA A 10 7.34 23.46 27.15
N LEU A 11 7.29 22.15 27.40
CA LEU A 11 7.33 21.13 26.35
C LEU A 11 6.18 21.30 25.34
N MET A 12 4.97 21.55 25.83
CA MET A 12 3.81 21.79 24.98
C MET A 12 3.96 23.04 24.10
N ARG A 13 4.55 24.12 24.64
CA ARG A 13 4.85 25.32 23.86
C ARG A 13 5.85 25.05 22.74
N HIS A 14 6.95 24.36 23.05
CA HIS A 14 7.97 24.02 22.05
C HIS A 14 7.40 23.09 20.96
N ALA A 15 6.59 22.11 21.33
CA ALA A 15 5.96 21.20 20.37
C ALA A 15 5.04 21.94 19.40
N LYS A 16 4.26 22.91 19.90
CA LYS A 16 3.38 23.75 19.06
C LYS A 16 4.18 24.62 18.10
N ALA A 17 5.24 25.28 18.57
CA ALA A 17 6.12 26.08 17.71
C ALA A 17 6.70 25.23 16.58
N ARG A 18 7.27 24.06 16.92
CA ARG A 18 7.85 23.14 15.94
C ARG A 18 6.83 22.58 14.94
N SER A 19 5.59 22.36 15.36
CA SER A 19 4.51 21.95 14.45
C SER A 19 4.14 23.05 13.45
N ALA A 20 4.12 24.31 13.90
CA ALA A 20 3.82 25.45 13.05
C ALA A 20 4.95 25.70 12.03
N GLU A 21 6.21 25.63 12.46
CA GLU A 21 7.38 25.74 11.56
C GLU A 21 7.38 24.70 10.44
N ARG A 22 6.86 23.50 10.71
CA ARG A 22 6.80 22.39 9.75
C ARG A 22 5.50 22.34 8.94
N GLY A 23 4.53 23.20 9.24
CA GLY A 23 3.20 23.15 8.62
C GLY A 23 2.44 21.85 8.89
N GLU A 24 2.77 21.13 9.98
CA GLU A 24 2.13 19.87 10.34
C GLU A 24 1.23 20.03 11.58
N SER A 25 0.22 19.18 11.73
CA SER A 25 -0.59 19.18 12.95
C SER A 25 0.21 18.65 14.15
N LEU A 26 -0.09 19.16 15.35
CA LEU A 26 0.53 18.68 16.60
C LEU A 26 0.39 17.15 16.78
N LYS A 27 -0.76 16.59 16.37
CA LYS A 27 -1.00 15.14 16.37
C LYS A 27 -0.02 14.41 15.46
N ALA A 28 0.19 14.90 14.24
CA ALA A 28 1.12 14.27 13.29
C ALA A 28 2.57 14.32 13.80
N LEU A 29 2.98 15.46 14.36
CA LEU A 29 4.29 15.62 14.98
C LEU A 29 4.51 14.60 16.09
N LEU A 30 3.56 14.50 17.04
CA LEU A 30 3.65 13.60 18.18
C LEU A 30 3.63 12.13 17.75
N SER A 31 2.76 11.75 16.81
CA SER A 31 2.73 10.40 16.27
C SER A 31 4.04 10.00 15.58
N ARG A 32 4.66 10.94 14.84
CA ARG A 32 5.95 10.69 14.18
C ARG A 32 7.07 10.50 15.20
N ALA A 33 7.16 11.39 16.18
CA ALA A 33 8.15 11.29 17.24
C ALA A 33 7.99 10.00 18.03
N LEU A 34 6.75 9.64 18.39
CA LEU A 34 6.51 8.39 19.11
C LEU A 34 6.89 7.16 18.28
N ALA A 35 6.61 7.16 16.97
CA ALA A 35 7.00 6.07 16.09
C ALA A 35 8.53 5.93 15.95
N SER A 36 9.27 7.05 15.89
CA SER A 36 10.74 7.00 15.86
C SER A 36 11.33 6.45 17.15
N GLU A 37 10.79 6.84 18.31
CA GLU A 37 11.28 6.35 19.61
C GLU A 37 10.95 4.89 19.86
N LEU A 38 9.77 4.42 19.42
CA LEU A 38 9.33 3.05 19.65
C LEU A 38 9.86 2.05 18.61
N ALA A 39 10.77 2.48 17.72
CA ALA A 39 11.23 1.71 16.56
C ALA A 39 10.05 1.10 15.76
N LEU A 40 8.88 1.76 15.79
CA LEU A 40 7.71 1.31 15.06
C LEU A 40 7.95 1.67 13.59
N PRO A 41 7.81 0.71 12.66
CA PRO A 41 7.88 1.04 11.25
C PRO A 41 6.79 2.07 10.98
N GLN A 42 7.19 3.30 10.64
CA GLN A 42 6.27 4.31 10.15
C GLN A 42 5.59 3.74 8.92
N ALA A 43 4.28 3.45 9.03
CA ALA A 43 3.44 3.31 7.86
C ALA A 43 3.35 4.70 7.22
N ALA A 44 4.34 5.04 6.39
CA ALA A 44 4.26 6.22 5.55
C ALA A 44 3.02 6.08 4.65
N PRO A 45 2.13 7.09 4.55
CA PRO A 45 1.14 7.15 3.49
C PRO A 45 1.86 7.48 2.18
N GLY A 46 2.56 6.48 1.63
CA GLY A 46 3.35 6.56 0.43
C GLY A 46 3.80 5.15 0.08
N ARG A 47 3.39 4.66 -1.10
CA ARG A 47 3.63 3.31 -1.63
C ARG A 47 4.97 2.74 -1.13
N ILE A 48 4.90 1.84 -0.14
CA ILE A 48 6.04 1.05 0.29
C ILE A 48 6.35 0.12 -0.89
N ARG A 49 7.46 0.38 -1.60
CA ARG A 49 8.00 -0.60 -2.55
C ARG A 49 8.61 -1.74 -1.74
N ALA A 50 7.76 -2.67 -1.33
CA ALA A 50 8.21 -3.91 -0.70
C ALA A 50 8.97 -4.74 -1.74
N ARG A 51 10.22 -5.11 -1.43
CA ARG A 51 10.91 -6.18 -2.14
C ARG A 51 10.35 -7.51 -1.63
N LEU A 52 9.32 -8.00 -2.30
CA LEU A 52 8.85 -9.35 -2.10
C LEU A 52 9.86 -10.31 -2.75
N PRO A 53 10.46 -11.26 -2.02
CA PRO A 53 11.23 -12.32 -2.66
C PRO A 53 10.28 -13.10 -3.57
N LEU A 54 10.59 -13.10 -4.87
CA LEU A 54 9.93 -13.97 -5.83
C LEU A 54 10.45 -15.39 -5.57
N PHE A 55 9.75 -16.14 -4.72
CA PHE A 55 10.07 -17.55 -4.52
C PHE A 55 9.66 -18.31 -5.77
N GLY A 56 10.65 -18.68 -6.60
CA GLY A 56 10.46 -19.73 -7.59
C GLY A 56 10.24 -21.07 -6.88
N ALA A 57 9.44 -21.96 -7.47
CA ALA A 57 9.29 -23.32 -6.95
C ALA A 57 10.68 -24.00 -6.86
N ALA A 58 10.98 -24.66 -5.74
CA ALA A 58 12.30 -25.25 -5.47
C ALA A 58 12.74 -26.30 -6.52
N SER A 59 11.80 -26.87 -7.27
CA SER A 59 12.05 -27.87 -8.32
C SER A 59 11.82 -27.33 -9.74
N GLY A 60 11.70 -26.01 -9.93
CA GLY A 60 11.44 -25.38 -11.22
C GLY A 60 12.70 -24.75 -11.83
N PRO A 61 12.72 -24.53 -13.17
CA PRO A 61 13.78 -23.75 -13.80
C PRO A 61 13.81 -22.34 -13.22
N ALA A 62 15.01 -21.84 -12.92
CA ALA A 62 15.19 -20.48 -12.42
C ALA A 62 14.83 -19.48 -13.52
N VAL A 63 13.73 -18.74 -13.34
CA VAL A 63 13.27 -17.75 -14.32
C VAL A 63 13.82 -16.38 -13.92
N ALA A 64 14.66 -15.80 -14.78
CA ALA A 64 15.09 -14.42 -14.64
C ALA A 64 14.00 -13.49 -15.17
N VAL A 65 13.19 -12.92 -14.28
CA VAL A 65 12.11 -12.00 -14.64
C VAL A 65 12.65 -10.58 -14.78
N THR A 66 12.60 -10.02 -15.99
CA THR A 66 12.94 -8.61 -16.27
C THR A 66 11.68 -7.73 -16.31
N HIS A 67 11.86 -6.41 -16.29
CA HIS A 67 10.77 -5.45 -16.44
C HIS A 67 9.96 -5.66 -17.73
N ALA A 68 10.63 -5.94 -18.85
CA ALA A 68 9.96 -6.20 -20.13
C ALA A 68 9.08 -7.46 -20.08
N ASN A 69 9.49 -8.49 -19.31
CA ASN A 69 8.68 -9.70 -19.15
C ASN A 69 7.40 -9.44 -18.34
N LEU A 70 7.45 -8.53 -17.37
CA LEU A 70 6.28 -8.12 -16.59
C LEU A 70 5.31 -7.30 -17.43
N GLU A 71 5.82 -6.37 -18.24
CA GLU A 71 5.00 -5.56 -19.14
C GLU A 71 4.26 -6.43 -20.16
N GLN A 72 4.96 -7.40 -20.75
CA GLN A 72 4.36 -8.35 -21.68
C GLN A 72 3.28 -9.22 -20.99
N ALA A 73 3.57 -9.79 -19.82
CA ALA A 73 2.63 -10.64 -19.11
C ALA A 73 1.36 -9.88 -18.67
N LEU A 74 1.48 -8.60 -18.32
CA LEU A 74 0.34 -7.74 -17.99
C LEU A 74 -0.51 -7.43 -19.23
N ALA A 75 0.13 -7.15 -20.38
CA ALA A 75 -0.57 -6.93 -21.64
C ALA A 75 -1.32 -8.18 -22.11
N ASP A 76 -0.71 -9.36 -21.97
CA ASP A 76 -1.32 -10.64 -22.33
C ASP A 76 -2.51 -10.99 -21.40
N ALA A 77 -2.39 -10.73 -20.09
CA ALA A 77 -3.48 -10.94 -19.13
C ALA A 77 -4.68 -10.00 -19.33
N ASP A 78 -4.43 -8.75 -19.73
CA ASP A 78 -5.50 -7.81 -20.09
C ASP A 78 -6.23 -8.25 -21.38
N ALA A 79 -5.52 -8.87 -22.33
CA ALA A 79 -6.14 -9.45 -23.53
C ALA A 79 -7.09 -10.62 -23.19
N GLU A 80 -6.73 -11.47 -22.22
CA GLU A 80 -7.58 -12.56 -21.74
C GLU A 80 -8.80 -12.06 -20.93
N GLY A 81 -8.63 -10.99 -20.15
CA GLY A 81 -9.70 -10.38 -19.33
C GLY A 81 -10.85 -9.74 -20.14
N ILE A 82 -10.60 -9.37 -21.40
CA ILE A 82 -11.62 -8.85 -22.33
C ILE A 82 -12.42 -10.00 -22.99
N GLY A 83 -11.83 -11.19 -23.15
CA GLY A 83 -12.48 -12.35 -23.77
C GLY A 83 -13.52 -13.06 -22.90
N LEU A 84 -13.42 -12.96 -21.57
CA LEU A 84 -14.32 -13.65 -20.63
C LEU A 84 -15.65 -12.92 -20.36
N ARG A 85 -15.75 -11.61 -20.65
CA ARG A 85 -16.99 -10.84 -20.46
C ARG A 85 -17.93 -10.91 -21.66
N SER A 86 -17.42 -11.20 -22.84
CA SER A 86 -18.21 -11.19 -24.09
C SER A 86 -19.01 -12.48 -24.34
N GLN A 87 -18.72 -13.57 -23.62
CA GLN A 87 -19.44 -14.85 -23.80
C GLN A 87 -20.62 -15.07 -22.83
N GLN A 88 -20.79 -14.23 -21.80
CA GLN A 88 -21.87 -14.42 -20.82
C GLN A 88 -23.23 -13.82 -21.21
N SER A 89 -23.34 -13.06 -22.31
CA SER A 89 -24.58 -12.37 -22.71
C SER A 89 -25.41 -13.06 -23.80
N ILE A 90 -24.96 -14.17 -24.39
CA ILE A 90 -25.69 -14.85 -25.50
C ILE A 90 -26.24 -16.23 -25.07
N GLY A 91 -26.81 -16.34 -23.86
CA GLY A 91 -27.27 -17.63 -23.33
C GLY A 91 -28.56 -17.62 -22.50
N ARG A 92 -29.35 -16.54 -22.49
CA ARG A 92 -30.60 -16.47 -21.72
C ARG A 92 -31.77 -15.89 -22.52
N ALA A 93 -32.12 -16.52 -23.65
CA ALA A 93 -33.43 -16.33 -24.26
C ALA A 93 -33.78 -17.50 -25.18
N ARG A 94 -34.23 -18.62 -24.62
CA ARG A 94 -35.27 -19.51 -25.19
C ARG A 94 -35.50 -20.71 -24.28
N ALA A 95 -36.49 -20.60 -23.39
CA ALA A 95 -37.21 -21.74 -22.81
C ALA A 95 -38.47 -21.26 -22.08
N ARG A 96 -39.55 -20.99 -22.83
CA ARG A 96 -40.96 -21.11 -22.42
C ARG A 96 -41.72 -21.50 -23.70
N ARG A 97 -41.98 -22.80 -23.89
CA ARG A 97 -43.26 -23.49 -23.60
C ARG A 97 -44.46 -22.74 -24.15
#